data_AF-A0A9X5CIB5-F1
#
_entry.id   AF-A0A9X5CIB5-F1
#
_cell.length_a   1.000
_cell.length_b   1.000
_cell.length_c   1.000
_cell.angle_alpha   90.00
_cell.angle_beta   90.00
_cell.angle_gamma   90.00
#
_symmetry.space_group_name_H-M   'P 1'
#
loop_
_entity.id
_entity.type
_entity.pdbx_description
1 polymer ?
#
loop_
_entity_poly.entity_id
_entity_poly.type
_entity_poly.pdbx_seq_one_letter_code
_entity_poly.pdbx_strand_id
1 'polypeptide(L)'
;VARAVKRSGGRVWLGLADGVDSVRPYPRLRDLWRMVSRSAYAQLRHSPLLLAGTVAGLVLVYLVPPAAVAVGAAAGSVPCALLGAAAWLVMTGTYVPMLRYYRQPLWLAPLLPVTAFLYLLMTVDSAVQHRRGRGAAWKGRTYARPATAADET
;
A
#
# COMPACT_ATOMS: atom_id res chain seq x y z
N VAL A 1 11.82 23.04 16.45
CA VAL A 1 11.35 22.19 17.57
C VAL A 1 11.97 20.79 17.54
N ALA A 2 11.71 19.92 16.56
CA ALA A 2 12.26 18.55 16.53
C ALA A 2 13.80 18.46 16.58
N ARG A 3 14.52 19.39 15.92
CA ARG A 3 15.99 19.46 15.95
C ARG A 3 16.54 19.92 17.31
N ALA A 4 15.76 20.66 18.09
CA ALA A 4 16.12 21.09 19.44
C ALA A 4 15.93 19.95 20.46
N VAL A 5 14.82 19.21 20.36
CA VAL A 5 14.53 18.03 21.19
C VAL A 5 15.58 16.92 21.02
N LYS A 6 16.06 16.71 19.78
CA LYS A 6 17.12 15.73 19.51
C LYS A 6 18.48 16.15 20.10
N ARG A 7 18.76 17.46 20.20
CA ARG A 7 19.98 17.99 20.82
C ARG A 7 19.95 17.89 22.35
N SER A 8 18.77 17.91 22.97
CA SER A 8 18.60 17.72 24.42
C SER A 8 18.54 16.24 24.85
N GLY A 9 18.93 15.30 23.97
CA GLY A 9 18.90 13.86 24.27
C GLY A 9 17.51 13.20 24.23
N GLY A 10 16.48 13.96 23.85
CA GLY A 10 15.11 13.44 23.75
C GLY A 10 14.96 12.43 22.61
N ARG A 11 14.33 11.29 22.90
CA ARG A 11 13.95 10.30 21.88
C ARG A 11 12.60 10.70 21.29
N VAL A 12 12.55 10.82 19.98
CA VAL A 12 11.28 10.99 19.27
C VAL A 12 10.66 9.61 19.09
N TRP A 13 9.49 9.40 19.68
CA TRP A 13 8.69 8.19 19.50
C TRP A 13 7.51 8.48 18.58
N LEU A 14 7.25 7.56 17.64
CA LEU A 14 6.06 7.58 16.80
C LEU A 14 5.09 6.54 17.36
N GLY A 15 4.01 7.03 17.93
CA GLY A 15 2.94 6.23 18.51
C GLY A 15 1.61 6.41 17.81
N LEU A 16 0.71 5.48 18.06
CA LEU A 16 -0.72 5.71 17.86
C LEU A 16 -1.18 6.72 18.92
N ALA A 17 -1.81 7.81 18.46
CA ALA A 17 -2.31 8.86 19.31
C ALA A 17 -3.78 9.11 18.96
N ASP A 18 -4.66 9.06 19.96
CA ASP A 18 -6.12 9.10 19.79
C ASP A 18 -6.68 10.52 19.49
N GLY A 19 -5.81 11.51 19.26
CA GLY A 19 -6.19 12.93 19.10
C GLY A 19 -5.51 13.65 17.94
N VAL A 20 -5.07 12.92 16.91
CA VAL A 20 -4.45 13.51 15.72
C VAL A 20 -5.43 13.49 14.55
N ASP A 21 -5.96 14.65 14.22
CA ASP A 21 -6.78 14.84 13.03
C ASP A 21 -5.94 15.25 11.82
N SER A 22 -6.19 14.59 10.68
CA SER A 22 -5.54 14.97 9.42
C SER A 22 -6.10 16.29 8.91
N VAL A 23 -5.26 17.33 8.89
CA VAL A 23 -5.59 18.63 8.30
C VAL A 23 -5.70 18.56 6.77
N ARG A 24 -5.24 17.48 6.13
CA ARG A 24 -5.42 17.21 4.70
C ARG A 24 -6.46 16.10 4.50
N PRO A 25 -7.75 16.44 4.35
CA PRO A 25 -8.75 15.46 3.98
C PRO A 25 -8.52 14.99 2.53
N TYR A 26 -8.73 13.69 2.28
CA TYR A 26 -8.72 13.08 0.96
C TYR A 26 -10.14 12.58 0.63
N PRO A 27 -11.03 13.47 0.16
CA PRO A 27 -12.45 13.14 -0.01
C PRO A 27 -12.73 12.22 -1.20
N ARG A 28 -11.78 12.05 -2.12
CA ARG A 28 -11.95 11.27 -3.35
C ARG A 28 -10.88 10.20 -3.48
N LEU A 29 -11.25 9.06 -4.04
CA LEU A 29 -10.32 7.97 -4.35
C LEU A 29 -9.15 8.45 -5.23
N ARG A 30 -9.40 9.37 -6.16
CA ARG A 30 -8.34 9.94 -7.02
C ARG A 30 -7.26 10.68 -6.24
N ASP A 31 -7.60 11.26 -5.10
CA ASP A 31 -6.63 12.01 -4.29
C ASP A 31 -5.77 11.04 -3.47
N LEU A 32 -6.36 9.95 -2.95
CA LEU A 32 -5.62 8.83 -2.37
C LEU A 32 -4.72 8.14 -3.41
N TRP A 33 -5.24 7.89 -4.60
CA TRP A 33 -4.49 7.30 -5.71
C TRP A 33 -3.26 8.13 -6.03
N ARG A 34 -3.42 9.45 -6.23
CA ARG A 34 -2.31 10.36 -6.49
C ARG A 34 -1.32 10.42 -5.33
N MET A 35 -1.77 10.28 -4.09
CA MET A 35 -0.89 10.24 -2.93
C MET A 35 0.01 8.99 -2.97
N VAL A 36 -0.58 7.81 -3.16
CA VAL A 36 0.13 6.52 -3.17
C VAL A 36 1.05 6.40 -4.40
N SER A 37 0.54 6.71 -5.61
CA SER A 37 1.31 6.61 -6.85
C SER A 37 2.56 7.50 -6.86
N ARG A 38 2.61 8.54 -6.04
CA ARG A 38 3.79 9.43 -5.95
C ARG A 38 4.94 8.83 -5.16
N SER A 39 4.68 7.90 -4.24
CA SER A 39 5.70 7.39 -3.30
C SER A 39 5.92 5.88 -3.37
N ALA A 40 4.95 5.09 -3.82
CA ALA A 40 5.02 3.63 -3.74
C ALA A 40 6.26 3.05 -4.45
N TYR A 41 6.55 3.48 -5.69
CA TYR A 41 7.74 3.01 -6.41
C TYR A 41 9.05 3.58 -5.86
N ALA A 42 9.01 4.72 -5.19
CA ALA A 42 10.16 5.28 -4.49
C ALA A 42 10.52 4.47 -3.24
N GLN A 43 9.51 3.99 -2.50
CA GLN A 43 9.71 3.08 -1.37
C GLN A 43 10.35 1.76 -1.81
N LEU A 44 10.03 1.29 -3.02
CA LEU A 44 10.64 0.10 -3.64
C LEU A 44 12.04 0.36 -4.23
N ARG A 45 12.65 1.52 -3.94
CA ARG A 45 13.97 1.95 -4.47
C ARG A 45 14.08 1.85 -5.98
N HIS A 46 12.96 2.04 -6.68
CA HIS A 46 12.86 1.94 -8.13
C HIS A 46 13.34 0.59 -8.71
N SER A 47 13.28 -0.48 -7.90
CA SER A 47 13.69 -1.82 -8.32
C SER A 47 12.50 -2.60 -8.91
N PRO A 48 12.57 -3.04 -10.18
CA PRO A 48 11.50 -3.81 -10.81
C PRO A 48 11.33 -5.20 -10.18
N LEU A 49 12.39 -5.79 -9.62
CA LEU A 49 12.32 -7.08 -8.93
C LEU A 49 11.55 -6.98 -7.61
N LEU A 50 11.80 -5.92 -6.82
CA LEU A 50 11.03 -5.68 -5.59
C LEU A 50 9.57 -5.36 -5.90
N LEU A 51 9.30 -4.64 -6.99
CA LEU A 51 7.94 -4.44 -7.47
C LEU A 51 7.26 -5.76 -7.84
N ALA A 52 7.91 -6.61 -8.63
CA ALA A 52 7.34 -7.90 -9.01
C ALA A 52 7.09 -8.79 -7.79
N GLY A 53 8.03 -8.84 -6.84
CA GLY A 53 7.87 -9.58 -5.59
C GLY A 53 6.74 -9.05 -4.71
N THR A 54 6.57 -7.73 -4.60
CA THR A 54 5.47 -7.14 -3.83
C THR A 54 4.11 -7.33 -4.50
N VAL A 55 4.02 -7.19 -5.83
CA VAL A 55 2.81 -7.51 -6.58
C VAL A 55 2.45 -8.98 -6.42
N ALA A 56 3.41 -9.89 -6.59
CA ALA A 56 3.19 -11.33 -6.41
C ALA A 56 2.74 -11.66 -4.98
N GLY A 57 3.40 -11.08 -3.96
CA GLY A 57 3.02 -11.25 -2.56
C GLY A 57 1.63 -10.72 -2.25
N LEU A 58 1.27 -9.54 -2.76
CA LEU A 58 -0.07 -8.97 -2.60
C LEU A 58 -1.14 -9.85 -3.27
N VAL A 59 -0.89 -10.34 -4.48
CA VAL A 59 -1.81 -11.27 -5.17
C VAL A 59 -1.97 -12.55 -4.36
N LEU A 60 -0.86 -13.16 -3.95
CA LEU A 60 -0.86 -14.42 -3.21
C LEU A 60 -1.60 -14.30 -1.88
N VAL A 61 -1.36 -13.24 -1.12
CA VAL A 61 -1.94 -13.10 0.23
C VAL A 61 -3.39 -12.65 0.16
N TYR A 62 -3.73 -11.70 -0.72
CA TYR A 62 -5.03 -11.02 -0.68
C TYR A 62 -6.02 -11.48 -1.76
N LEU A 63 -5.55 -11.94 -2.92
CA LEU A 63 -6.42 -12.31 -4.04
C LEU A 63 -6.59 -13.82 -4.20
N VAL A 64 -5.56 -14.63 -3.87
CA VAL A 64 -5.65 -16.09 -4.00
C VAL A 64 -6.70 -16.71 -3.08
N PRO A 65 -6.85 -16.33 -1.79
CA PRO A 65 -7.90 -16.90 -0.94
C PRO A 65 -9.33 -16.75 -1.48
N PRO A 66 -9.81 -15.55 -1.87
CA PRO A 66 -11.15 -15.41 -2.45
C PRO A 66 -11.27 -16.09 -3.83
N ALA A 67 -10.21 -16.08 -4.64
CA ALA A 67 -10.20 -16.80 -5.92
C ALA A 67 -10.30 -18.33 -5.72
N ALA A 68 -9.60 -18.88 -4.73
CA ALA A 68 -9.63 -20.31 -4.39
C ALA A 68 -11.03 -20.75 -3.91
N VAL A 69 -11.74 -19.89 -3.18
CA VAL A 69 -13.15 -20.12 -2.83
C VAL A 69 -14.02 -20.17 -4.09
N ALA A 70 -13.91 -19.16 -4.95
CA ALA A 70 -14.74 -19.06 -6.16
C ALA A 70 -14.49 -20.22 -7.14
N VAL A 71 -13.23 -20.52 -7.42
CA VAL A 71 -12.83 -21.61 -8.33
C VAL A 71 -13.12 -22.97 -7.70
N GLY A 72 -12.84 -23.15 -6.40
CA GLY A 72 -13.16 -24.39 -5.69
C GLY A 72 -14.66 -24.69 -5.70
N ALA A 73 -15.50 -23.68 -5.51
CA ALA A 73 -16.95 -23.82 -5.60
C ALA A 73 -17.41 -24.14 -7.03
N ALA A 74 -16.86 -23.45 -8.04
CA ALA A 74 -17.22 -23.69 -9.45
C ALA A 74 -16.75 -25.05 -9.98
N ALA A 75 -15.58 -25.52 -9.53
CA ALA A 75 -15.00 -26.80 -9.93
C ALA A 75 -15.49 -27.99 -9.07
N GLY A 76 -16.31 -27.75 -8.05
CA GLY A 76 -16.78 -28.78 -7.11
C GLY A 76 -15.71 -29.33 -6.17
N SER A 77 -14.54 -28.67 -6.08
CA SER A 77 -13.45 -29.06 -5.18
C SER A 77 -13.68 -28.47 -3.78
N VAL A 78 -14.38 -29.25 -2.95
CA VAL A 78 -14.65 -28.92 -1.55
C VAL A 78 -13.37 -28.58 -0.77
N PRO A 79 -12.25 -29.33 -0.89
CA PRO A 79 -11.02 -29.00 -0.15
C PRO A 79 -10.44 -27.65 -0.54
N CYS A 80 -10.41 -27.31 -1.83
CA CYS A 80 -9.89 -26.02 -2.30
C CYS A 80 -10.76 -24.85 -1.81
N ALA A 81 -12.09 -25.01 -1.85
CA ALA A 81 -13.01 -24.00 -1.37
C ALA A 81 -12.89 -23.78 0.14
N LEU A 82 -12.78 -24.86 0.93
CA LEU A 82 -12.64 -24.77 2.39
C LEU A 82 -11.31 -24.15 2.81
N LEU A 83 -10.20 -24.53 2.17
CA LEU A 83 -8.89 -23.94 2.46
C LEU A 83 -8.84 -22.46 2.08
N GLY A 84 -9.41 -22.09 0.92
CA GLY A 84 -9.55 -20.70 0.52
C GLY A 84 -10.39 -19.88 1.51
N ALA A 85 -11.51 -20.46 1.98
CA ALA A 85 -12.40 -19.81 2.93
C ALA A 85 -11.73 -19.64 4.30
N ALA A 86 -11.01 -20.66 4.78
CA ALA A 86 -10.26 -20.60 6.02
C ALA A 86 -9.17 -19.52 5.96
N ALA A 87 -8.39 -19.46 4.87
CA ALA A 87 -7.39 -18.42 4.66
C ALA A 87 -8.02 -17.01 4.62
N TRP A 88 -9.16 -16.87 3.95
CA TRP A 88 -9.89 -15.60 3.90
C TRP A 88 -10.45 -15.19 5.27
N LEU A 89 -10.94 -16.15 6.06
CA LEU A 89 -11.40 -15.90 7.43
C LEU A 89 -10.27 -15.47 8.35
N VAL A 90 -9.10 -16.11 8.29
CA VAL A 90 -7.92 -15.69 9.06
C VAL A 90 -7.52 -14.27 8.70
N MET A 91 -7.43 -13.95 7.40
CA MET A 91 -7.13 -12.61 6.90
C MET A 91 -8.16 -11.57 7.37
N THR A 92 -9.45 -11.93 7.36
CA THR A 92 -10.52 -11.06 7.83
C THR A 92 -10.40 -10.82 9.34
N GLY A 93 -10.17 -11.89 10.11
CA GLY A 93 -10.03 -11.84 11.57
C GLY A 93 -8.84 -11.00 12.03
N THR A 94 -7.70 -11.07 11.35
CA THR A 94 -6.53 -10.25 11.67
C THR A 94 -6.75 -8.76 11.41
N TYR A 95 -7.71 -8.39 10.56
CA TYR A 95 -8.05 -7.00 10.27
C TYR A 95 -9.07 -6.39 11.24
N VAL A 96 -9.83 -7.22 11.97
CA VAL A 96 -10.85 -6.76 12.94
C VAL A 96 -10.31 -5.80 14.00
N PRO A 97 -9.14 -6.04 14.65
CA PRO A 97 -8.60 -5.11 15.66
C PRO A 97 -8.37 -3.70 15.10
N MET A 98 -7.92 -3.61 13.85
CA MET A 98 -7.69 -2.35 13.16
C MET A 98 -9.01 -1.60 12.93
N LEU A 99 -10.05 -2.28 12.43
CA LEU A 99 -11.37 -1.67 12.24
C LEU A 99 -11.96 -1.17 13.56
N ARG A 100 -11.82 -1.95 14.64
CA ARG A 100 -12.28 -1.54 15.97
C ARG A 100 -11.53 -0.32 16.49
N TYR A 101 -10.21 -0.29 16.32
CA TYR A 101 -9.39 0.85 16.73
C TYR A 101 -9.83 2.15 16.03
N TYR A 102 -10.11 2.09 14.73
CA TYR A 102 -10.62 3.23 13.96
C TYR A 102 -12.15 3.44 14.04
N ARG A 103 -12.86 2.68 14.90
CA ARG A 103 -14.33 2.70 15.04
C ARG A 103 -15.09 2.55 13.71
N GLN A 104 -14.54 1.76 12.80
CA GLN A 104 -15.12 1.47 11.49
C GLN A 104 -16.03 0.24 11.54
N PRO A 105 -17.03 0.14 10.64
CA PRO A 105 -17.97 -0.96 10.68
C PRO A 105 -17.31 -2.29 10.27
N LEU A 106 -17.58 -3.35 11.05
CA LEU A 106 -16.91 -4.65 10.90
C LEU A 106 -17.27 -5.41 9.62
N TRP A 107 -18.41 -5.09 8.98
CA TRP A 107 -18.79 -5.69 7.70
C TRP A 107 -17.83 -5.33 6.55
N LEU A 108 -16.98 -4.30 6.74
CA LEU A 108 -15.90 -3.97 5.80
C LEU A 108 -14.72 -4.94 5.87
N ALA A 109 -14.62 -5.76 6.93
CA ALA A 109 -13.50 -6.67 7.11
C ALA A 109 -13.29 -7.65 5.93
N PRO A 110 -14.34 -8.33 5.40
CA PRO A 110 -14.18 -9.20 4.24
C PRO A 110 -13.87 -8.45 2.94
N LEU A 111 -14.05 -7.12 2.87
CA LEU A 111 -13.70 -6.29 1.70
C LEU A 111 -12.20 -5.95 1.63
N LEU A 112 -11.38 -6.43 2.57
CA LEU A 112 -9.92 -6.26 2.55
C LEU A 112 -9.25 -6.64 1.20
N PRO A 113 -9.65 -7.72 0.49
CA PRO A 113 -9.09 -8.03 -0.83
C PRO A 113 -9.30 -6.90 -1.85
N VAL A 114 -10.43 -6.19 -1.77
CA VAL A 114 -10.74 -5.08 -2.68
C VAL A 114 -9.82 -3.89 -2.42
N THR A 115 -9.59 -3.56 -1.16
CA THR A 115 -8.67 -2.46 -0.81
C THR A 115 -7.22 -2.81 -1.17
N ALA A 116 -6.81 -4.05 -0.95
CA ALA A 116 -5.49 -4.56 -1.37
C ALA A 116 -5.33 -4.53 -2.89
N PHE A 117 -6.37 -4.89 -3.65
CA PHE A 117 -6.35 -4.81 -5.11
C PHE A 117 -6.20 -3.37 -5.61
N LEU A 118 -6.95 -2.42 -5.05
CA LEU A 118 -6.78 -1.00 -5.39
C LEU A 118 -5.37 -0.51 -5.07
N TYR A 119 -4.81 -0.90 -3.91
CA TYR A 119 -3.44 -0.55 -3.53
C TYR A 119 -2.40 -1.14 -4.50
N LEU A 120 -2.61 -2.39 -4.93
CA LEU A 120 -1.77 -3.03 -5.95
C LEU A 120 -1.79 -2.22 -7.25
N LEU A 121 -2.97 -1.82 -7.73
CA LEU A 121 -3.08 -1.01 -8.95
C LEU A 121 -2.38 0.35 -8.80
N MET A 122 -2.53 1.03 -7.66
CA MET A 122 -1.82 2.28 -7.36
C MET A 122 -0.29 2.08 -7.36
N THR A 123 0.18 0.94 -6.85
CA THR A 123 1.61 0.60 -6.80
C THR A 123 2.18 0.35 -8.19
N VAL A 124 1.44 -0.38 -9.04
CA VAL A 124 1.81 -0.61 -10.45
C VAL A 124 1.78 0.71 -11.23
N ASP A 125 0.75 1.53 -11.04
CA ASP A 125 0.63 2.85 -11.66
C ASP A 125 1.79 3.77 -11.26
N SER A 126 2.25 3.73 -10.00
CA SER A 126 3.47 4.43 -9.55
C SER A 126 4.70 4.08 -10.40
N ALA A 127 4.89 2.78 -10.68
CA ALA A 127 6.01 2.30 -11.48
C ALA A 127 5.88 2.74 -12.96
N VAL A 128 4.66 2.69 -13.52
CA VAL A 128 4.39 3.18 -14.88
C VAL A 128 4.67 4.67 -14.98
N GLN A 129 4.23 5.47 -14.00
CA GLN A 129 4.50 6.91 -13.97
C GLN A 129 6.00 7.23 -13.86
N HIS A 130 6.77 6.43 -13.11
CA HIS A 130 8.22 6.55 -13.05
C HIS A 130 8.88 6.27 -14.41
N ARG A 131 8.48 5.17 -15.09
CA ARG A 131 8.98 4.85 -16.44
C ARG A 131 8.63 5.92 -17.46
N ARG A 132 7.49 6.60 -17.30
CA ARG A 132 7.06 7.74 -18.13
C ARG A 132 7.76 9.08 -17.77
N GLY A 133 8.76 9.07 -16.89
CA GLY A 133 9.50 10.28 -16.48
C GLY A 133 8.72 11.24 -15.57
N ARG A 134 7.53 10.84 -15.08
CA ARG A 134 6.64 11.67 -14.26
C ARG A 134 6.74 11.38 -12.76
N GLY A 135 7.57 10.42 -12.36
CA GLY A 135 7.66 9.89 -10.99
C GLY A 135 8.21 10.86 -9.93
N ALA A 136 8.78 12.00 -10.32
CA ALA A 136 9.37 12.99 -9.40
C ALA A 136 8.71 14.37 -9.49
N ALA A 137 7.40 14.42 -9.77
CA ALA A 137 6.63 15.67 -9.75
C ALA A 137 6.38 16.13 -8.31
N TRP A 138 7.22 17.03 -7.77
CA TRP A 138 7.02 17.66 -6.48
C TRP A 138 6.70 19.15 -6.67
N LYS A 139 5.51 19.57 -6.22
CA LYS A 139 4.96 20.94 -6.44
C LYS A 139 5.05 21.40 -7.91
N GLY A 140 4.57 20.58 -8.85
CA GLY A 140 4.51 20.95 -10.28
C GLY A 140 5.83 20.88 -11.03
N ARG A 141 6.94 20.53 -10.38
CA ARG A 141 8.26 20.39 -11.01
C ARG A 141 8.64 18.92 -11.07
N THR A 142 8.86 18.39 -12.27
CA THR A 142 9.50 17.09 -12.51
C THR A 142 11.01 17.29 -12.46
N TYR A 143 11.66 16.74 -11.46
CA TYR A 143 13.12 16.75 -11.41
C TYR A 143 13.65 15.68 -12.38
N ALA A 144 14.33 16.12 -13.44
CA ALA A 144 15.15 15.24 -14.25
C ALA A 144 16.26 14.66 -13.35
N ARG A 145 16.61 13.39 -13.60
CA ARG A 145 17.78 12.75 -12.98
C ARG A 145 18.97 13.68 -13.21
N PRO A 146 19.75 14.06 -12.17
CA PRO A 146 20.96 14.84 -12.40
C PRO A 146 21.80 14.07 -13.40
N ALA A 147 22.11 14.68 -14.55
CA ALA A 147 23.18 14.18 -15.39
C ALA A 147 24.40 14.10 -14.47
N THR A 148 24.97 12.90 -14.33
CA THR A 148 26.31 12.74 -13.77
C THR A 148 27.16 13.81 -14.42
N ALA A 149 27.65 14.76 -13.63
CA ALA A 149 28.65 15.71 -14.08
C ALA A 149 29.77 14.84 -14.65
N ALA A 150 29.86 14.81 -15.98
CA ALA A 150 30.99 14.22 -16.66
C ALA A 150 32.17 15.08 -16.24
N ASP A 151 33.16 14.43 -15.64
CA ASP A 151 34.42 15.02 -15.23
C ASP A 151 34.98 15.92 -16.35
N GLU A 152 35.05 17.21 -16.08
CA GLU A 152 36.02 18.10 -16.72
C GLU A 152 37.32 17.95 -15.93
N THR A 153 38.22 17.09 -16.41
CA THR A 153 39.68 17.22 -16.26
C THR A 153 40.37 16.71 -17.51
#